data_AF-A0A4Y2F1G1-F1
#
_entry.id   AF-A0A4Y2F1G1-F1
#
_cell.length_a   1.000
_cell.length_b   1.000
_cell.length_c   1.000
_cell.angle_alpha   90.00
_cell.angle_beta   90.00
_cell.angle_gamma   90.00
#
_symmetry.space_group_name_H-M   'P 1'
#
loop_
_entity.id
_entity.type
_entity.pdbx_description
1 polymer ?
#
loop_
_entity_poly.entity_id
_entity_poly.type
_entity_poly.pdbx_seq_one_letter_code
_entity_poly.pdbx_strand_id
1 'polypeptide(L)'
;DGASPHYCNIVREFLDATFPQRWIGRGAVMAWPPRFPEITPLDFYLWGYVKQHVYSERFNDINHLKQRITDVIHSVTPYVLARVWEELDYRLDVCRATNEAHIELR
;
A
#
# COMPACT_ATOMS: atom_id res chain seq x y z
N ASP A 1 -6.01 -3.59 3.81
CA ASP A 1 -5.94 -3.46 5.30
C ASP A 1 -7.07 -4.20 6.02
N GLY A 2 -8.23 -4.44 5.40
CA GLY A 2 -9.35 -5.13 6.04
C GLY A 2 -10.10 -4.28 7.06
N ALA A 3 -9.95 -2.94 7.00
CA ALA A 3 -10.67 -2.02 7.87
C ALA A 3 -12.19 -2.10 7.64
N SER A 4 -12.99 -1.95 8.70
CA SER A 4 -14.46 -2.10 8.62
C SER A 4 -15.14 -1.26 7.54
N PRO A 5 -14.74 0.01 7.28
CA PRO A 5 -15.30 0.80 6.18
C PRO A 5 -15.02 0.21 4.79
N HIS A 6 -13.93 -0.55 4.64
CA HIS A 6 -13.50 -1.14 3.36
C HIS A 6 -14.14 -2.51 3.07
N TYR A 7 -14.95 -3.04 3.99
CA TYR A 7 -15.58 -4.36 3.87
C TYR A 7 -17.11 -4.34 3.72
N CYS A 8 -17.73 -3.15 3.70
CA CYS A 8 -19.18 -3.05 3.52
C CYS A 8 -19.62 -3.56 2.13
N ASN A 9 -20.86 -4.04 2.03
CA ASN A 9 -21.39 -4.65 0.79
C ASN A 9 -21.29 -3.70 -0.41
N ILE A 10 -21.64 -2.43 -0.22
CA ILE A 10 -21.60 -1.43 -1.30
C ILE A 10 -20.20 -1.27 -1.90
N VAL A 11 -19.15 -1.34 -1.07
CA VAL A 11 -17.77 -1.29 -1.56
C VAL A 11 -17.42 -2.56 -2.32
N ARG A 12 -17.82 -3.73 -1.83
CA ARG A 12 -17.53 -5.02 -2.50
C ARG A 12 -18.26 -5.14 -3.84
N GLU A 13 -19.54 -4.77 -3.90
CA GLU A 13 -20.32 -4.76 -5.14
C GLU A 13 -19.71 -3.81 -6.18
N PHE A 14 -19.26 -2.63 -5.75
CA PHE A 14 -18.55 -1.70 -6.62
C PHE A 14 -17.23 -2.28 -7.14
N LEU A 15 -16.45 -2.94 -6.29
CA LEU A 15 -15.18 -3.56 -6.67
C LEU A 15 -15.37 -4.77 -7.58
N ASP A 16 -16.40 -5.60 -7.35
CA ASP A 16 -16.74 -6.72 -8.22
C ASP A 16 -17.15 -6.24 -9.62
N ALA A 17 -17.89 -5.13 -9.72
CA ALA A 17 -18.27 -4.53 -11.00
C ALA A 17 -17.09 -3.85 -11.72
N THR A 18 -16.24 -3.12 -10.99
CA THR A 18 -15.17 -2.29 -11.58
C THR A 18 -13.91 -3.12 -11.88
N PHE A 19 -13.60 -4.09 -11.02
CA PHE A 19 -12.39 -4.90 -11.07
C PHE A 19 -12.72 -6.40 -10.93
N PRO A 20 -13.52 -6.95 -11.87
CA PRO A 20 -13.97 -8.34 -11.77
C PRO A 20 -12.77 -9.29 -11.67
N GLN A 21 -12.75 -10.11 -10.61
CA GLN A 21 -11.68 -11.07 -10.32
C GLN A 21 -10.28 -10.47 -10.13
N ARG A 22 -10.17 -9.14 -10.00
CA ARG A 22 -8.87 -8.43 -9.96
C ARG A 22 -8.63 -7.64 -8.67
N TRP A 23 -9.64 -7.47 -7.82
CA TRP A 23 -9.45 -6.80 -6.54
C TRP A 23 -9.02 -7.80 -5.45
N ILE A 24 -8.25 -7.29 -4.50
CA ILE A 24 -7.73 -8.02 -3.35
C ILE A 24 -8.37 -7.52 -2.06
N GLY A 25 -8.70 -8.43 -1.16
CA GLY A 25 -9.27 -8.05 0.12
C GLY A 25 -10.08 -9.17 0.76
N ARG A 26 -10.68 -8.86 1.90
CA ARG A 26 -11.56 -9.79 2.59
C ARG A 26 -12.80 -10.04 1.72
N GLY A 27 -13.08 -11.31 1.40
CA GLY A 27 -14.21 -11.70 0.55
C GLY A 27 -13.97 -11.60 -0.96
N ALA A 28 -12.77 -11.23 -1.40
CA ALA A 28 -12.35 -11.30 -2.80
C ALA A 28 -11.90 -12.73 -3.17
N VAL A 29 -11.76 -12.99 -4.47
CA VAL A 29 -11.16 -14.23 -4.99
C VAL A 29 -9.71 -14.36 -4.56
N MET A 30 -8.97 -13.24 -4.59
CA MET A 30 -7.62 -13.17 -4.02
C MET A 30 -7.72 -12.58 -2.60
N ALA A 31 -7.87 -13.49 -1.63
CA ALA A 31 -7.97 -13.12 -0.23
C ALA A 31 -6.66 -12.50 0.26
N TRP A 32 -6.76 -11.35 0.92
CA TRP A 32 -5.62 -10.67 1.53
C TRP A 32 -5.55 -11.00 3.03
N PRO A 33 -4.37 -11.38 3.57
CA PRO A 33 -4.23 -11.65 5.00
C PRO A 33 -4.64 -10.44 5.85
N PRO A 34 -5.37 -10.65 6.96
CA PRO A 34 -5.72 -9.55 7.85
C PRO A 34 -4.46 -9.00 8.54
N ARG A 35 -4.31 -7.67 8.54
CA ARG A 35 -3.37 -6.92 9.39
C ARG A 35 -1.89 -7.31 9.27
N PHE A 36 -1.37 -7.45 8.05
CA PHE A 36 0.06 -7.37 7.82
C PHE A 36 0.40 -6.01 7.17
N PRO A 37 0.89 -5.02 7.93
CA PRO A 37 1.43 -3.77 7.38
C PRO A 37 2.61 -4.06 6.45
N GLU A 38 3.36 -5.12 6.73
CA GLU A 38 4.56 -5.51 6.00
C GLU A 38 4.27 -5.90 4.54
N ILE A 39 3.05 -6.30 4.18
CA ILE A 39 2.72 -6.73 2.80
C ILE A 39 2.04 -5.65 1.98
N THR A 40 1.73 -4.48 2.55
CA THR A 40 1.11 -3.39 1.77
C THR A 40 2.20 -2.45 1.25
N PRO A 41 2.40 -2.32 -0.08
CA PRO A 41 3.40 -1.40 -0.66
C PRO A 41 3.27 0.06 -0.21
N LEU A 42 2.03 0.49 0.08
CA LEU A 42 1.78 1.81 0.64
C LEU A 42 2.40 1.98 2.03
N ASP A 43 2.30 0.95 2.87
CA ASP A 43 2.72 0.99 4.27
C ASP A 43 4.22 0.77 4.43
N PHE A 44 4.80 -0.24 3.76
CA PHE A 44 6.23 -0.54 3.92
C PHE A 44 7.14 0.42 3.12
N TYR A 45 6.62 1.09 2.09
CA TYR A 45 7.41 1.98 1.24
C TYR A 45 6.82 3.38 1.13
N LEU A 46 5.64 3.53 0.49
CA LEU A 46 5.20 4.84 -0.01
C LEU A 46 5.04 5.88 1.10
N TRP A 47 4.37 5.54 2.20
CA TRP A 47 4.12 6.51 3.27
C TRP A 47 5.40 6.95 3.98
N GLY A 48 6.37 6.04 4.14
CA GLY A 48 7.70 6.38 4.64
C GLY A 48 8.43 7.34 3.70
N TYR A 49 8.45 7.02 2.41
CA TYR A 49 9.07 7.84 1.36
C TYR A 49 8.44 9.23 1.29
N VAL A 50 7.11 9.31 1.18
CA VAL A 50 6.37 10.58 1.07
C VAL A 50 6.62 11.43 2.31
N LYS A 51 6.53 10.85 3.51
CA LYS A 51 6.77 11.58 4.76
C LYS A 51 8.20 12.15 4.80
N GLN A 52 9.20 11.35 4.46
CA GLN A 52 10.59 11.81 4.46
C GLN A 52 10.82 13.02 3.54
N HIS A 53 10.21 13.04 2.35
CA HIS A 53 10.44 14.08 1.35
C HIS A 53 9.52 15.30 1.50
N VAL A 54 8.28 15.10 1.96
CA VAL A 54 7.35 16.21 2.22
C VAL A 54 7.77 17.00 3.46
N TYR A 55 8.35 16.35 4.47
CA TYR A 55 8.80 17.01 5.70
C TYR A 55 10.29 17.37 5.70
N SER A 56 11.01 17.20 4.57
CA SER A 56 12.42 17.61 4.46
C SER A 56 12.62 19.13 4.57
N GLU A 57 11.57 19.90 4.31
CA GLU A 57 11.58 21.37 4.38
C GLU A 57 10.29 21.85 5.04
N ARG A 58 10.29 23.09 5.56
CA ARG A 58 9.08 23.70 6.10
C ARG A 58 8.14 24.13 4.96
N PHE A 59 6.85 23.92 5.16
CA PHE A 59 5.79 24.49 4.34
C PHE A 59 4.96 25.47 5.19
N ASN A 60 4.42 26.50 4.54
CA ASN A 60 3.81 27.64 5.23
C ASN A 60 2.27 27.58 5.21
N ASP A 61 1.68 26.74 4.36
CA ASP A 61 0.25 26.60 4.20
C ASP A 61 -0.15 25.25 3.59
N ILE A 62 -1.46 24.99 3.57
CA ILE A 62 -2.05 23.74 3.09
C ILE A 62 -1.88 23.56 1.58
N ASN A 63 -1.88 24.62 0.78
CA ASN A 63 -1.72 24.51 -0.67
C ASN A 63 -0.29 24.11 -1.03
N HIS A 64 0.70 24.70 -0.34
CA HIS A 64 2.08 24.30 -0.47
C HIS A 64 2.28 22.82 -0.05
N LEU A 65 1.66 22.39 1.05
CA LEU A 65 1.69 20.99 1.48
C LEU A 65 1.11 20.05 0.40
N LYS A 66 -0.07 20.39 -0.16
CA LYS A 66 -0.70 19.60 -1.23
C LYS A 66 0.19 19.53 -2.47
N GLN A 67 0.78 20.65 -2.88
CA GLN A 67 1.68 20.68 -4.04
C GLN A 67 2.89 19.77 -3.82
N ARG A 68 3.52 19.85 -2.64
CA ARG A 68 4.67 18.99 -2.32
C ARG A 68 4.33 17.52 -2.29
N ILE A 69 3.16 17.15 -1.75
CA ILE A 69 2.70 15.75 -1.80
C ILE A 69 2.59 15.31 -3.27
N THR A 70 1.95 16.12 -4.12
CA THR A 70 1.83 15.84 -5.56
C THR A 70 3.20 15.68 -6.23
N ASP A 71 4.12 16.60 -5.97
CA ASP A 71 5.46 16.59 -6.58
C ASP A 71 6.27 15.35 -6.18
N VAL A 72 6.21 14.97 -4.89
CA VAL A 72 6.87 13.76 -4.36
C VAL A 72 6.24 12.49 -4.90
N ILE A 73 4.91 12.46 -5.09
CA ILE A 73 4.24 11.32 -5.73
C ILE A 73 4.69 11.22 -7.20
N HIS A 74 4.77 12.33 -7.92
CA HIS A 74 5.25 12.36 -9.31
C HIS A 74 6.74 12.02 -9.45
N SER A 75 7.56 12.18 -8.40
CA SER A 75 8.97 11.76 -8.44
C SER A 75 9.16 10.25 -8.32
N VAL A 76 8.10 9.48 -7.99
CA VAL A 76 8.17 8.02 -7.95
C VAL A 76 8.25 7.47 -9.37
N THR A 77 9.44 6.99 -9.74
CA THR A 77 9.71 6.50 -11.09
C THR A 77 9.18 5.07 -11.30
N PRO A 78 8.93 4.65 -12.56
CA PRO A 78 8.62 3.25 -12.87
C PRO A 78 9.66 2.25 -12.38
N TYR A 79 10.94 2.65 -12.36
CA TYR A 79 12.02 1.82 -11.82
C TYR A 79 11.85 1.54 -10.33
N VAL A 80 11.51 2.58 -9.54
CA VAL A 80 11.20 2.42 -8.12
C VAL A 80 9.99 1.52 -7.91
N LEU A 81 8.94 1.68 -8.72
CA LEU A 81 7.77 0.82 -8.65
C LEU A 81 8.11 -0.65 -8.92
N ALA A 82 8.96 -0.94 -9.92
CA ALA A 82 9.41 -2.30 -10.20
C ALA A 82 10.13 -2.93 -8.98
N ARG A 83 11.00 -2.17 -8.31
CA ARG A 83 11.68 -2.60 -7.09
C ARG A 83 10.72 -2.87 -5.93
N VAL A 84 9.68 -2.05 -5.79
CA VAL A 84 8.64 -2.25 -4.78
C VAL A 84 7.82 -3.53 -5.06
N TRP A 85 7.58 -3.87 -6.32
CA TRP A 85 6.94 -5.13 -6.71
C TRP A 85 7.81 -6.35 -6.41
N GLU A 86 9.11 -6.29 -6.73
CA GLU A 86 10.07 -7.36 -6.38
C GLU A 86 10.13 -7.58 -4.86
N GLU A 87 10.15 -6.51 -4.08
CA GLU A 87 10.12 -6.57 -2.62
C GLU A 87 8.80 -7.15 -2.10
N LEU A 88 7.66 -6.82 -2.72
CA LEU A 88 6.37 -7.41 -2.35
C LEU A 88 6.36 -8.93 -2.56
N ASP A 89 6.86 -9.40 -3.71
CA ASP A 89 6.95 -10.84 -4.00
C ASP A 89 7.83 -11.55 -2.96
N TYR A 90 8.99 -10.96 -2.62
CA TYR A 90 9.86 -11.48 -1.57
C TYR A 90 9.15 -11.57 -0.21
N ARG A 91 8.45 -10.50 0.19
CA ARG A 91 7.73 -10.45 1.47
C ARG A 91 6.59 -11.47 1.52
N LEU A 92 5.87 -11.67 0.42
CA LEU A 92 4.83 -12.70 0.32
C LEU A 92 5.42 -14.11 0.47
N ASP A 93 6.58 -14.38 -0.11
CA ASP A 93 7.26 -15.67 0.04
C ASP A 93 7.75 -15.89 1.48
N VAL A 94 8.28 -14.86 2.14
CA VAL A 94 8.64 -14.92 3.56
C VAL A 94 7.42 -15.21 4.42
N CYS A 95 6.31 -14.47 4.24
CA CYS A 95 5.07 -14.67 5.00
C CYS A 95 4.51 -16.10 4.84
N ARG A 96 4.59 -16.67 3.62
CA ARG A 96 4.19 -18.07 3.38
C ARG A 96 5.09 -19.05 4.12
N ALA A 97 6.40 -18.84 4.09
CA ALA A 97 7.37 -19.72 4.74
C ALA A 97 7.23 -19.73 6.27
N THR A 98 6.66 -18.66 6.85
CA THR A 98 6.67 -18.45 8.30
C THR A 98 5.31 -18.63 8.95
N ASN A 99 4.33 -19.18 8.22
CA ASN A 99 2.94 -19.36 8.67
C ASN A 99 2.36 -18.09 9.30
N GLU A 100 2.56 -16.93 8.67
CA GLU A 100 2.03 -15.64 9.14
C GLU A 100 2.63 -15.15 10.48
N ALA A 101 3.76 -15.73 10.94
CA ALA A 101 4.50 -15.19 12.08
C ALA A 101 5.14 -13.83 11.72
N HIS A 102 5.12 -12.89 12.66
CA HIS A 102 5.70 -11.56 12.48
C HIS A 102 7.22 -11.66 12.30
N ILE A 103 7.73 -11.10 11.21
CA ILE A 103 9.17 -10.97 10.94
C ILE A 103 9.42 -9.54 10.55
N GLU A 104 10.25 -8.84 11.33
CA GLU A 104 10.78 -7.55 10.90
C GLU A 104 11.79 -7.79 9.79
N LEU A 105 11.42 -7.48 8.55
CA LEU A 105 12.35 -7.44 7.44
C LEU A 105 13.05 -6.07 7.45
N ARG A 106 14.34 -6.08 7.85
CA ARG A 106 15.18 -4.89 8.04
C ARG A 106 15.82 -4.41 6.74
#